data_AF-A0A1I6QPJ4-F1
#
_entry.id   AF-A0A1I6QPJ4-F1
#
_cell.length_a   1.000
_cell.length_b   1.000
_cell.length_c   1.000
_cell.angle_alpha   90.00
_cell.angle_beta   90.00
_cell.angle_gamma   90.00
#
_symmetry.space_group_name_H-M   'P 1'
#
loop_
_entity.id
_entity.type
_entity.pdbx_description
1 polymer ?
#
loop_
_entity_poly.entity_id
_entity_poly.type
_entity_poly.pdbx_seq_one_letter_code
_entity_poly.pdbx_strand_id
1 'polypeptide(L)' 'MCRSAKFAVVLREAQWELDRVAFRLPRGEVSRAERHRLADALIELADVLRDYE' A
#
# COMPACT_ATOMS: atom_id res chain seq x y z
N MET A 1 -17.85 -6.05 7.16
CA MET A 1 -16.75 -5.49 7.99
C MET A 1 -17.12 -4.08 8.41
N CYS A 2 -16.76 -3.64 9.63
CA CYS A 2 -16.91 -2.23 9.99
C CYS A 2 -15.87 -1.38 9.22
N ARG A 3 -16.14 -0.08 8.99
CA ARG A 3 -15.25 0.82 8.21
C ARG A 3 -13.82 0.83 8.78
N SER A 4 -13.66 0.87 10.10
CA SER A 4 -12.36 0.86 10.76
C SER A 4 -11.57 -0.44 10.53
N ALA A 5 -12.26 -1.58 10.43
CA ALA A 5 -11.62 -2.86 10.14
C ALA A 5 -11.11 -2.92 8.69
N LYS A 6 -11.87 -2.41 7.72
CA LYS A 6 -11.42 -2.30 6.32
C LYS A 6 -10.20 -1.37 6.21
N PHE A 7 -10.26 -0.22 6.87
CA PHE A 7 -9.15 0.73 6.90
C PHE A 7 -7.87 0.12 7.48
N ALA A 8 -7.97 -0.59 8.61
CA ALA A 8 -6.81 -1.24 9.23
C ALA A 8 -6.16 -2.29 8.33
N VAL A 9 -6.95 -3.07 7.57
CA VAL A 9 -6.44 -4.08 6.64
C VAL A 9 -5.68 -3.41 5.48
N VAL A 10 -6.32 -2.46 4.79
CA VAL A 10 -5.71 -1.78 3.63
C VAL A 10 -4.45 -1.00 4.03
N LEU A 11 -4.47 -0.34 5.20
CA LEU A 11 -3.29 0.33 5.74
C LEU A 11 -2.13 -0.65 5.96
N ARG A 12 -2.41 -1.84 6.47
CA ARG A 12 -1.39 -2.86 6.73
C ARG A 12 -0.79 -3.42 5.44
N GLU A 13 -1.61 -3.62 4.42
CA GLU A 13 -1.16 -4.09 3.10
C GLU A 13 -0.27 -3.06 2.40
N ALA A 14 -0.69 -1.79 2.39
CA ALA A 14 0.11 -0.69 1.85
C ALA A 14 1.46 -0.55 2.60
N GLN A 15 1.45 -0.70 3.93
CA GLN A 15 2.67 -0.68 4.73
C GLN A 15 3.64 -1.81 4.32
N TRP A 16 3.14 -3.03 4.11
CA TRP A 16 4.00 -4.14 3.70
C TRP A 16 4.59 -3.96 2.30
N GLU A 17 3.84 -3.45 1.34
CA GLU A 17 4.40 -3.16 0.01
C GLU A 17 5.42 -2.02 0.06
N LEU A 18 5.18 -1.00 0.87
CA LEU A 18 6.14 0.08 1.11
C LEU A 18 7.45 -0.46 1.68
N ASP A 19 7.38 -1.29 2.72
CA ASP A 19 8.57 -1.88 3.37
C ASP A 19 9.36 -2.75 2.38
N ARG A 20 8.66 -3.58 1.57
CA ARG A 20 9.28 -4.40 0.53
C ARG A 20 10.01 -3.56 -0.50
N VAL A 21 9.35 -2.53 -1.03
CA VAL A 21 9.94 -1.66 -2.05
C VAL A 21 11.09 -0.84 -1.45
N ALA A 22 10.94 -0.27 -0.26
CA ALA A 22 11.98 0.50 0.41
C ALA A 22 13.25 -0.32 0.67
N PHE A 23 13.10 -1.59 1.01
CA PHE A 23 14.24 -2.50 1.19
C PHE A 23 14.98 -2.80 -0.12
N ARG A 24 14.25 -2.93 -1.24
CA ARG A 24 14.80 -3.37 -2.54
C ARG A 24 15.21 -2.23 -3.47
N LEU A 25 14.64 -1.04 -3.29
CA LEU A 25 14.88 0.14 -4.14
C LEU A 25 16.35 0.57 -4.14
N PRO A 26 17.05 0.67 -2.98
CA PRO A 26 18.48 1.01 -2.96
C PRO A 26 19.38 -0.01 -3.67
N ARG A 27 18.89 -1.25 -3.83
CA ARG A 27 19.62 -2.35 -4.49
C ARG A 27 19.36 -2.41 -6.00
N GLY A 28 18.47 -1.53 -6.52
CA GLY A 28 18.03 -1.58 -7.91
C GLY A 28 17.13 -2.79 -8.23
N GLU A 29 16.61 -3.48 -7.21
CA GLU A 29 15.88 -4.75 -7.35
C GLU A 29 14.36 -4.58 -7.46
N VAL A 30 13.87 -3.37 -7.80
CA VAL A 30 12.43 -3.08 -7.88
C VAL A 30 11.97 -3.06 -9.34
N SER A 31 11.21 -4.08 -9.71
CA SER A 31 10.58 -4.20 -11.02
C SER A 31 9.51 -3.13 -11.24
N ARG A 32 9.14 -2.92 -12.51
CA ARG A 32 8.00 -2.05 -12.87
C ARG A 32 6.68 -2.57 -12.29
N ALA A 33 6.52 -3.88 -12.16
CA ALA A 33 5.32 -4.50 -11.61
C ALA A 33 5.19 -4.28 -10.10
N GLU A 34 6.30 -4.31 -9.36
CA GLU A 34 6.31 -3.99 -7.92
C GLU A 34 6.01 -2.51 -7.67
N ARG A 35 6.53 -1.61 -8.52
CA ARG A 35 6.17 -0.19 -8.49
C ARG A 35 4.67 0.05 -8.71
N HIS A 36 4.05 -0.66 -9.66
CA HIS A 36 2.60 -0.55 -9.89
C HIS A 36 1.81 -1.10 -8.70
N ARG A 37 2.17 -2.28 -8.19
CA ARG A 37 1.48 -2.84 -7.01
C ARG A 37 1.52 -1.92 -5.79
N LEU A 38 2.66 -1.28 -5.55
CA LEU A 38 2.77 -0.28 -4.50
C LEU A 38 1.85 0.93 -4.77
N ALA A 39 1.84 1.44 -6.00
CA ALA A 39 0.97 2.56 -6.35
C ALA A 39 -0.52 2.21 -6.18
N ASP A 40 -0.94 1.01 -6.60
CA ASP A 40 -2.32 0.54 -6.48
C ASP A 40 -2.73 0.42 -4.99
N ALA A 41 -1.87 -0.15 -4.14
CA ALA A 41 -2.13 -0.26 -2.71
C ALA A 41 -2.25 1.11 -2.02
N LEU A 42 -1.44 2.09 -2.45
CA LEU A 42 -1.52 3.46 -1.92
C LEU A 42 -2.78 4.20 -2.39
N ILE A 43 -3.24 3.96 -3.62
CA ILE A 43 -4.50 4.50 -4.14
C ILE A 43 -5.67 3.93 -3.35
N GLU A 44 -5.71 2.61 -3.15
CA GLU A 44 -6.76 1.96 -2.38
C GLU A 44 -6.80 2.48 -0.94
N LEU A 45 -5.63 2.68 -0.31
CA LEU A 45 -5.55 3.29 1.02
C LEU A 45 -6.11 4.72 1.03
N ALA A 46 -5.76 5.53 0.04
CA ALA A 46 -6.24 6.91 -0.05
C ALA A 46 -7.77 6.98 -0.24
N ASP A 47 -8.34 6.07 -1.02
CA ASP A 47 -9.78 6.01 -1.21
C ASP A 47 -10.50 5.55 0.07
N VAL A 48 -9.97 4.54 0.77
CA VAL A 48 -10.54 4.12 2.06
C VAL A 48 -10.40 5.19 3.13
N LEU A 49 -9.32 5.98 3.13
CA LEU A 49 -9.16 7.14 4.02
C LEU A 49 -10.23 8.20 3.75
N ARG A 50 -10.47 8.54 2.48
CA ARG A 50 -11.48 9.52 2.08
C ARG A 50 -12.89 9.10 2.49
N ASP A 51 -13.19 7.80 2.43
CA ASP A 51 -14.48 7.26 2.87
C ASP A 51 -14.62 7.15 4.40
N TYR A 52 -13.50 7.29 5.12
CA TYR A 52 -13.45 7.23 6.58
C TYR A 52 -13.66 8.59 7.24
N GLU A 53 -13.18 9.67 6.61
CA GLU A 53 -13.45 11.07 6.97
C GLU A 53 -14.91 11.47 6.67
#